data_AF-A0A034V5A7-F1
#
_entry.id   AF-A0A034V5A7-F1
#
_cell.length_a   1.000
_cell.length_b   1.000
_cell.length_c   1.000
_cell.angle_alpha   90.00
_cell.angle_beta   90.00
_cell.angle_gamma   90.00
#
_symmetry.space_group_name_H-M   'P 1'
#
loop_
_entity.id
_entity.type
_entity.pdbx_description
1 polymer ?
#
loop_
_entity_poly.entity_id
_entity_poly.type
_entity_poly.pdbx_seq_one_letter_code
_entity_poly.pdbx_strand_id
1 'polypeptide(L)'
;GSPACDLNFFLNTSVRLNVLKDRRDDLINVYYKTFKETLEFLHYANIPTLEDLKYELRARELYGLFALFGFLPIVTMPKELSHDSSIESLVDAEASRAKYKKVFAQERLQALLKYALKRLDDLGVLDEF
;
A
#
# COMPACT_ATOMS: atom_id res chain seq x y z
N GLY A 1 -7.05 9.21 -12.06
CA GLY A 1 -6.34 8.34 -11.11
C GLY A 1 -4.97 8.02 -11.68
N SER A 2 -3.96 7.83 -10.83
CA SER A 2 -2.65 7.34 -11.25
C SER A 2 -2.61 5.82 -11.04
N PRO A 3 -2.34 5.01 -12.09
CA PRO A 3 -2.19 3.56 -11.97
C PRO A 3 -1.19 3.17 -10.87
N ALA A 4 -0.11 3.93 -10.75
CA ALA A 4 0.90 3.71 -9.71
C ALA A 4 0.37 3.95 -8.29
N CYS A 5 -0.47 4.97 -8.08
CA CYS A 5 -1.10 5.19 -6.77
C CYS A 5 -2.01 4.01 -6.40
N ASP A 6 -2.87 3.58 -7.33
CA ASP A 6 -3.80 2.47 -7.09
C ASP A 6 -3.04 1.17 -6.81
N LEU A 7 -1.99 0.88 -7.59
CA LEU A 7 -1.20 -0.34 -7.43
C LEU A 7 -0.31 -0.30 -6.18
N ASN A 8 0.31 0.83 -5.84
CA ASN A 8 1.03 0.96 -4.56
C ASN A 8 0.08 0.81 -3.36
N PHE A 9 -1.14 1.32 -3.44
CA PHE A 9 -2.15 1.10 -2.40
C PHE A 9 -2.49 -0.39 -2.27
N PHE A 10 -2.78 -1.07 -3.38
CA PHE A 10 -3.08 -2.50 -3.40
C PHE A 10 -1.94 -3.34 -2.83
N LEU A 11 -0.71 -3.15 -3.32
CA LEU A 11 0.47 -3.92 -2.91
C LEU A 11 0.75 -3.79 -1.41
N ASN A 12 0.49 -2.61 -0.83
CA ASN A 12 0.79 -2.33 0.57
C ASN A 12 -0.37 -2.62 1.54
N THR A 13 -1.58 -2.89 1.05
CA THR A 13 -2.75 -3.09 1.94
C THR A 13 -3.43 -4.44 1.78
N SER A 14 -3.36 -5.03 0.58
CA SER A 14 -4.26 -6.12 0.17
C SER A 14 -3.54 -7.43 -0.15
N VAL A 15 -2.23 -7.40 -0.32
CA VAL A 15 -1.42 -8.58 -0.67
C VAL A 15 -0.88 -9.25 0.59
N ARG A 16 -0.95 -10.59 0.66
CA ARG A 16 -0.34 -11.35 1.76
C ARG A 16 1.18 -11.20 1.72
N LEU A 17 1.80 -11.09 2.90
CA LEU A 17 3.23 -10.79 3.01
C LEU A 17 4.14 -11.75 2.22
N ASN A 18 3.87 -13.05 2.23
CA ASN A 18 4.65 -14.03 1.46
C ASN A 18 4.55 -13.79 -0.06
N VAL A 19 3.34 -13.53 -0.56
CA VAL A 19 3.12 -13.20 -1.97
C VAL A 19 3.78 -11.86 -2.33
N LEU A 20 3.68 -10.87 -1.45
CA LEU A 20 4.31 -9.57 -1.67
C LEU A 20 5.85 -9.64 -1.69
N LYS A 21 6.45 -10.56 -0.92
CA LYS A 21 7.90 -10.79 -0.92
C LYS A 21 8.35 -11.47 -2.20
N ASP A 22 7.68 -12.56 -2.54
CA ASP A 22 8.21 -13.49 -3.53
C ASP A 22 7.71 -13.15 -4.95
N ARG A 23 6.57 -12.46 -5.07
CA ARG A 23 5.81 -12.33 -6.34
C ARG A 23 5.42 -10.88 -6.66
N ARG A 24 6.07 -9.87 -6.07
CA ARG A 24 5.71 -8.45 -6.32
C ARG A 24 5.77 -8.09 -7.79
N ASP A 25 6.87 -8.45 -8.46
CA ASP A 25 7.06 -8.11 -9.87
C ASP A 25 6.12 -8.87 -10.78
N ASP A 26 5.76 -10.11 -10.42
CA ASP A 26 4.74 -10.88 -11.13
C ASP A 26 3.38 -10.21 -11.05
N LEU A 27 3.00 -9.68 -9.88
CA LEU A 27 1.75 -8.91 -9.72
C LEU A 27 1.74 -7.65 -10.59
N ILE A 28 2.88 -6.95 -10.68
CA ILE A 28 3.03 -5.77 -11.54
C ILE A 28 2.92 -6.17 -13.01
N ASN A 29 3.55 -7.26 -13.42
CA ASN A 29 3.51 -7.74 -14.80
C ASN A 29 2.09 -8.18 -15.21
N VAL A 30 1.37 -8.87 -14.31
CA VAL A 30 -0.03 -9.25 -14.55
C VAL A 30 -0.91 -8.00 -14.66
N TYR A 31 -0.77 -7.05 -13.74
CA TYR A 31 -1.50 -5.78 -13.80
C TYR A 31 -1.22 -5.04 -15.12
N TYR A 32 0.06 -4.89 -15.48
CA TYR A 32 0.46 -4.19 -16.69
C TYR A 32 -0.08 -4.85 -17.96
N LYS A 33 -0.05 -6.19 -18.01
CA LYS A 33 -0.62 -6.93 -19.15
C LYS A 33 -2.09 -6.57 -19.37
N THR A 34 -2.93 -6.69 -18.33
CA THR A 34 -4.35 -6.36 -18.44
C THR A 34 -4.57 -4.87 -18.70
N PHE A 35 -3.77 -3.99 -18.07
CA PHE A 35 -3.82 -2.55 -18.29
C PHE A 35 -3.55 -2.18 -19.75
N LYS A 36 -2.48 -2.73 -20.34
CA LYS A 36 -2.12 -2.55 -21.74
C LYS A 36 -3.21 -3.10 -22.68
N GLU A 37 -3.64 -4.34 -22.49
CA GLU A 37 -4.68 -4.98 -23.31
C GLU A 37 -5.99 -4.16 -23.28
N THR A 38 -6.34 -3.59 -22.12
CA THR A 38 -7.52 -2.74 -21.97
C THR A 38 -7.38 -1.42 -22.73
N LEU A 39 -6.21 -0.77 -22.66
CA LEU A 39 -5.96 0.47 -23.41
C LEU A 39 -5.94 0.25 -24.93
N GLU A 40 -5.38 -0.88 -25.38
CA GLU A 40 -5.39 -1.30 -26.78
C GLU A 40 -6.82 -1.54 -27.28
N PHE A 41 -7.63 -2.26 -26.50
CA PHE A 41 -9.05 -2.51 -26.79
C PHE A 41 -9.86 -1.21 -26.89
N LEU A 42 -9.53 -0.22 -26.06
CA LEU A 42 -10.16 1.11 -26.07
C LEU A 42 -9.55 2.08 -27.10
N HIS A 43 -8.64 1.62 -27.95
CA HIS A 43 -7.98 2.41 -29.00
C HIS A 43 -7.26 3.67 -28.50
N TYR A 44 -6.63 3.61 -27.32
CA TYR A 44 -5.77 4.69 -26.85
C TYR A 44 -4.49 4.78 -27.68
N ALA A 45 -4.15 5.99 -28.13
CA ALA A 45 -2.97 6.21 -28.98
C ALA A 45 -1.64 6.11 -28.20
N ASN A 46 -1.61 6.59 -26.96
CA ASN A 46 -0.40 6.63 -26.13
C ASN A 46 -0.53 5.65 -24.97
N ILE A 47 -0.05 4.43 -25.17
CA ILE A 47 -0.09 3.37 -24.17
C ILE A 47 1.25 3.32 -23.43
N PRO A 48 1.28 3.50 -22.10
CA PRO A 48 2.53 3.44 -21.34
C PRO A 48 3.24 2.09 -21.48
N THR A 49 4.57 2.12 -21.48
CA THR A 49 5.37 0.90 -21.38
C THR A 49 5.37 0.36 -19.95
N LEU A 50 5.83 -0.88 -19.77
CA LEU A 50 6.02 -1.45 -18.42
C LEU A 50 7.03 -0.62 -17.62
N GLU A 51 8.05 -0.09 -18.28
CA GLU A 51 9.08 0.72 -17.64
C GLU A 51 8.54 2.09 -17.22
N ASP A 52 7.64 2.70 -18.00
CA ASP A 52 6.93 3.92 -17.59
C ASP A 52 6.10 3.69 -16.32
N LEU A 53 5.38 2.55 -16.26
CA LEU A 53 4.62 2.18 -15.06
C LEU A 53 5.54 1.93 -13.86
N LYS A 54 6.65 1.21 -14.03
CA LYS A 54 7.62 0.97 -12.94
C LYS A 54 8.27 2.25 -12.45
N TYR A 55 8.58 3.16 -13.36
CA TYR A 55 9.09 4.49 -13.03
C TYR A 55 8.07 5.24 -12.17
N GLU A 56 6.80 5.29 -12.58
CA GLU A 56 5.73 5.94 -11.81
C GLU A 56 5.53 5.26 -10.44
N LEU A 57 5.59 3.92 -10.38
CA LEU A 57 5.52 3.17 -9.12
C LEU A 57 6.63 3.57 -8.15
N ARG A 58 7.88 3.66 -8.63
CA ARG A 58 9.02 4.09 -7.81
C ARG A 58 8.86 5.52 -7.33
N ALA A 59 8.38 6.42 -8.18
CA ALA A 59 8.12 7.83 -7.85
C ALA A 59 6.97 8.02 -6.85
N ARG A 60 6.14 6.99 -6.64
CA ARG A 60 4.97 7.02 -5.75
C ARG A 60 5.07 6.04 -4.56
N GLU A 61 6.25 5.53 -4.23
CA GLU A 61 6.45 4.59 -3.12
C GLU A 61 5.97 5.16 -1.77
N LEU A 62 6.10 6.47 -1.55
CA LEU A 62 5.59 7.15 -0.35
C LEU A 62 4.07 7.12 -0.24
N TYR A 63 3.36 7.10 -1.36
CA TYR A 63 1.91 6.89 -1.34
C TYR A 63 1.58 5.48 -0.83
N GLY A 64 2.41 4.49 -1.20
CA GLY A 64 2.36 3.14 -0.64
C GLY A 64 2.63 3.11 0.87
N LEU A 65 3.64 3.85 1.34
CA LEU A 65 3.94 4.02 2.77
C LEU A 65 2.75 4.65 3.52
N PHE A 66 2.17 5.71 2.96
CA PHE A 66 0.99 6.37 3.51
C PHE A 66 -0.21 5.40 3.58
N ALA A 67 -0.46 4.61 2.54
CA ALA A 67 -1.50 3.59 2.55
C ALA A 67 -1.24 2.52 3.64
N LEU A 68 0.01 2.09 3.77
CA LEU A 68 0.43 1.08 4.72
C LEU A 68 0.28 1.52 6.18
N PHE A 69 0.64 2.77 6.52
CA PHE A 69 0.58 3.26 7.90
C PHE A 69 -0.73 3.95 8.24
N GLY A 70 -1.35 4.62 7.26
CA GLY A 70 -2.59 5.36 7.45
C GLY A 70 -3.83 4.48 7.32
N PHE A 71 -3.90 3.63 6.29
CA PHE A 71 -5.12 2.88 5.98
C PHE A 71 -5.11 1.46 6.50
N LEU A 72 -4.00 0.72 6.32
CA LEU A 72 -3.96 -0.69 6.69
C LEU A 72 -4.37 -0.95 8.15
N PRO A 73 -3.89 -0.20 9.16
CA PRO A 73 -4.25 -0.44 10.55
C PRO A 73 -5.75 -0.23 10.81
N ILE A 74 -6.37 0.70 10.09
CA ILE A 74 -7.80 0.99 10.18
C ILE A 74 -8.61 -0.16 9.56
N VAL A 75 -8.26 -0.60 8.35
CA VAL A 75 -9.02 -1.63 7.63
C VAL A 75 -8.83 -3.04 8.20
N THR A 76 -7.71 -3.28 8.89
CA THR A 76 -7.42 -4.56 9.59
C THR A 76 -7.69 -4.49 11.09
N MET A 77 -8.38 -3.44 11.55
CA MET A 77 -8.73 -3.31 12.94
C MET A 77 -9.66 -4.46 13.38
N PRO A 78 -9.32 -5.20 14.46
CA PRO A 78 -10.20 -6.21 15.03
C PRO A 78 -11.56 -5.60 15.37
N LYS A 79 -12.64 -6.37 15.19
CA LYS A 79 -14.02 -5.89 15.41
C LYS A 79 -14.23 -5.39 16.84
N GLU A 80 -13.57 -6.02 17.80
CA GLU A 80 -13.61 -5.67 19.21
C GLU A 80 -13.05 -4.26 19.48
N LEU A 81 -12.18 -3.76 18.59
CA LEU A 81 -11.62 -2.43 18.64
C LEU A 81 -12.36 -1.44 17.73
N SER A 82 -13.26 -1.90 16.86
CA SER A 82 -13.90 -1.08 15.82
C SER A 82 -15.21 -0.41 16.22
N HIS A 83 -15.79 -0.76 17.38
CA HIS A 83 -17.13 -0.32 17.79
C HIS A 83 -17.30 1.21 17.86
N ASP A 84 -16.26 1.94 18.26
CA ASP A 84 -16.25 3.41 18.33
C ASP A 84 -15.30 4.06 17.31
N SER A 85 -15.11 3.46 16.13
CA SER A 85 -14.25 4.04 15.06
C SER A 85 -14.98 5.13 14.27
N SER A 86 -15.31 6.27 14.88
CA SER A 86 -15.74 7.48 14.14
C SER A 86 -14.55 8.38 13.79
N ILE A 87 -14.71 9.30 12.84
CA ILE A 87 -13.68 10.32 12.56
C ILE A 87 -13.43 11.17 13.81
N GLU A 88 -14.46 11.46 14.59
CA GLU A 88 -14.35 12.18 15.86
C GLU A 88 -13.51 11.43 16.90
N SER A 89 -13.60 10.09 16.95
CA SER A 89 -12.79 9.27 17.86
C SER A 89 -11.29 9.37 17.58
N LEU A 90 -10.89 9.68 16.34
CA LEU A 90 -9.50 9.87 15.93
C LEU A 90 -8.88 11.15 16.52
N VAL A 91 -9.72 12.10 16.95
CA VAL A 91 -9.31 13.41 17.50
C VAL A 91 -9.09 13.33 19.01
N ASP A 92 -9.72 12.38 19.71
CA ASP A 92 -9.43 12.10 21.13
C ASP A 92 -8.09 11.33 21.25
N ALA A 93 -7.03 12.09 21.56
CA ALA A 93 -5.65 11.64 21.49
C ALA A 93 -5.31 10.47 22.43
N GLU A 94 -5.98 10.33 23.57
CA GLU A 94 -5.58 9.37 24.61
C GLU A 94 -6.25 8.00 24.40
N ALA A 95 -7.56 7.99 24.19
CA ALA A 95 -8.30 6.77 23.83
C ALA A 95 -7.84 6.21 22.47
N SER A 96 -7.61 7.08 21.47
CA SER A 96 -7.05 6.68 20.19
C SER A 96 -5.67 6.05 20.34
N ARG A 97 -4.79 6.62 21.19
CA ARG A 97 -3.44 6.07 21.38
C ARG A 97 -3.48 4.65 21.94
N ALA A 98 -4.30 4.38 22.95
CA ALA A 98 -4.42 3.03 23.53
C ALA A 98 -4.97 2.01 22.50
N LYS A 99 -5.95 2.43 21.69
CA LYS A 99 -6.53 1.63 20.62
C LYS A 99 -5.52 1.32 19.52
N TYR A 100 -4.86 2.34 18.96
CA TYR A 100 -3.83 2.14 17.94
C TYR A 100 -2.65 1.34 18.47
N LYS A 101 -2.25 1.48 19.74
CA LYS A 101 -1.23 0.62 20.35
C LYS A 101 -1.60 -0.87 20.24
N LYS A 102 -2.87 -1.24 20.48
CA LYS A 102 -3.35 -2.62 20.32
C LYS A 102 -3.39 -3.05 18.84
N VAL A 103 -3.85 -2.17 17.95
CA VAL A 103 -3.88 -2.46 16.51
C VAL A 103 -2.47 -2.71 15.96
N PHE A 104 -1.52 -1.83 16.27
CA PHE A 104 -0.12 -1.95 15.86
C PHE A 104 0.61 -3.09 16.57
N ALA A 105 0.11 -3.63 17.69
CA ALA A 105 0.71 -4.80 18.34
C ALA A 105 0.44 -6.12 17.59
N GLN A 106 -0.47 -6.14 16.61
CA GLN A 106 -0.78 -7.34 15.84
C GLN A 106 0.43 -7.83 15.04
N GLU A 107 0.80 -9.10 15.22
CA GLU A 107 1.99 -9.70 14.60
C GLU A 107 1.98 -9.59 13.07
N ARG A 108 0.82 -9.84 12.45
CA ARG A 108 0.67 -9.74 10.99
C ARG A 108 0.94 -8.32 10.49
N LEU A 109 0.43 -7.31 11.18
CA LEU A 109 0.66 -5.92 10.82
C LEU A 109 2.13 -5.57 11.02
N GLN A 110 2.72 -5.90 12.18
CA GLN A 110 4.14 -5.69 12.45
C GLN A 110 5.06 -6.34 11.41
N ALA A 111 4.77 -7.57 11.01
CA ALA A 111 5.57 -8.28 10.00
C ALA A 111 5.56 -7.55 8.64
N LEU A 112 4.40 -7.03 8.22
CA LEU A 112 4.27 -6.28 6.99
C LEU A 112 4.94 -4.89 7.09
N LEU A 113 4.72 -4.15 8.18
CA LEU A 113 5.36 -2.85 8.42
C LEU A 113 6.88 -2.96 8.40
N LYS A 114 7.45 -3.93 9.12
CA LYS A 114 8.91 -4.16 9.15
C LYS A 114 9.46 -4.48 7.77
N TYR A 115 8.78 -5.34 7.01
CA TYR A 115 9.19 -5.68 5.65
C TYR A 115 9.16 -4.45 4.73
N ALA A 116 8.06 -3.70 4.75
CA ALA A 116 7.90 -2.54 3.88
C ALA A 116 8.87 -1.42 4.22
N LEU A 117 9.08 -1.12 5.50
CA LEU A 117 10.08 -0.14 5.94
C LEU A 117 11.47 -0.53 5.45
N LYS A 118 11.88 -1.79 5.64
CA LYS A 118 13.16 -2.28 5.13
C LYS A 118 13.25 -2.12 3.60
N ARG A 119 12.20 -2.48 2.86
CA ARG A 119 12.21 -2.34 1.39
C ARG A 119 12.32 -0.88 0.96
N LEU A 120 11.63 0.03 1.63
CA LEU A 120 11.65 1.46 1.32
C LEU A 120 13.03 2.08 1.60
N ASP A 121 13.65 1.67 2.70
CA ASP A 121 15.04 1.98 3.05
C ASP A 121 16.02 1.45 1.98
N ASP A 122 15.91 0.17 1.62
CA ASP A 122 16.74 -0.44 0.56
C ASP A 122 16.58 0.26 -0.81
N LEU A 123 15.44 0.92 -1.05
CA LEU A 123 15.17 1.69 -2.26
C LEU A 123 15.64 3.15 -2.19
N GLY A 124 16.09 3.63 -1.02
CA GLY A 124 16.47 5.02 -0.77
C GLY A 124 15.28 5.98 -0.69
N VAL A 125 14.04 5.46 -0.53
CA VAL A 125 12.83 6.32 -0.47
C VAL A 125 12.82 7.19 0.78
N LEU A 126 13.42 6.70 1.87
CA LEU A 126 13.45 7.40 3.16
C LEU A 126 14.55 8.45 3.24
N ASP A 127 15.51 8.44 2.32
CA ASP A 127 16.62 9.41 2.24
C ASP A 127 16.20 10.72 1.55
N GLU A 128 15.00 10.74 0.95
CA GLU A 128 14.46 11.88 0.21
C GLU A 128 13.81 12.94 1.14
N PHE A 129 13.89 12.78 2.47
CA PHE A 129 13.23 13.61 3.51
C PHE A 129 14.16 14.10 4.63
#